data_AF-A0A3E1DGA8-F1
#
_entry.id   AF-A0A3E1DGA8-F1
#
_cell.length_a   1.000
_cell.length_b   1.000
_cell.length_c   1.000
_cell.angle_alpha   90.00
_cell.angle_beta   90.00
_cell.angle_gamma   90.00
#
_symmetry.space_group_name_H-M   'P 1'
#
loop_
_entity.id
_entity.type
_entity.pdbx_description
1 polymer ?
#
loop_
_entity_poly.entity_id
_entity_poly.type
_entity_poly.pdbx_seq_one_letter_code
_entity_poly.pdbx_strand_id
1 'polypeptide(L)'
;MLISFKKQFIYTKTMKTAGTSVESYFEKYCMPDDKWEFAHAREQHVSEYGIVGYRGINPEGKDWFNHMSAEAIRTNIGNSIWENYFKFCVIRNPFDKVISGFHFLELSDSDTNQKSYRLENHSLIERFRKWIASGGAERVVDRGTYMIDGKVCIDYFVRYEELESGLNHICQQLDIPFELNKLPRLKISARDRDLNIASYYDQSSIDVVMKLFEFELDYFGYLAPK
;
A
#
# COMPACT_ATOMS: atom_id res chain seq x y z
N MET A 1 3.74 3.15 7.84
CA MET A 1 4.34 4.39 7.31
C MET A 1 5.70 4.54 7.94
N LEU A 2 6.61 5.30 7.33
CA LEU A 2 7.94 5.54 7.88
C LEU A 2 8.29 7.02 7.78
N ILE A 3 9.03 7.53 8.75
CA ILE A 3 9.70 8.82 8.68
C ILE A 3 11.13 8.63 9.14
N SER A 4 12.11 8.99 8.33
CA SER A 4 13.52 8.97 8.76
C SER A 4 13.99 10.39 8.97
N PHE A 5 14.42 10.72 10.19
CA PHE A 5 15.05 12.00 10.47
C PHE A 5 16.50 12.03 9.97
N LYS A 6 17.17 10.86 9.97
CA LYS A 6 18.54 10.69 9.46
C LYS A 6 18.66 10.86 7.94
N LYS A 7 17.68 10.34 7.19
CA LYS A 7 17.65 10.35 5.72
C LYS A 7 16.60 11.30 5.13
N GLN A 8 15.90 12.04 6.00
CA GLN A 8 14.94 13.08 5.63
C GLN A 8 13.90 12.62 4.61
N PHE A 9 13.28 11.47 4.84
CA PHE A 9 12.20 10.95 4.00
C PHE A 9 10.93 10.64 4.79
N ILE A 10 9.81 10.62 4.07
CA ILE A 10 8.50 10.15 4.53
C ILE A 10 7.99 9.12 3.51
N TYR A 11 7.70 7.92 3.98
CA TYR A 11 7.03 6.89 3.20
C TYR A 11 5.58 6.75 3.65
N THR A 12 4.65 7.14 2.78
CA THR A 12 3.21 6.93 3.01
C THR A 12 2.81 5.57 2.46
N LYS A 13 2.22 4.73 3.31
CA LYS A 13 1.91 3.35 2.93
C LYS A 13 0.52 3.25 2.32
N THR A 14 0.48 3.01 1.02
CA THR A 14 -0.73 2.65 0.28
C THR A 14 -1.11 1.17 0.49
N MET A 15 -2.37 0.87 0.22
CA MET A 15 -3.00 -0.44 0.29
C MET A 15 -2.62 -1.29 -0.92
N LYS A 16 -2.19 -2.54 -0.65
CA LYS A 16 -2.03 -3.62 -1.65
C LYS A 16 -0.94 -3.39 -2.73
N THR A 17 0.08 -2.63 -2.39
CA THR A 17 1.15 -2.16 -3.30
C THR A 17 2.53 -2.67 -2.89
N ALA A 18 2.64 -3.88 -2.33
CA ALA A 18 3.86 -4.38 -1.67
C ALA A 18 4.40 -3.48 -0.53
N GLY A 19 3.56 -2.62 0.05
CA GLY A 19 4.02 -1.65 1.04
C GLY A 19 4.70 -2.25 2.28
N THR A 20 4.40 -3.49 2.67
CA THR A 20 5.12 -4.19 3.75
C THR A 20 6.57 -4.50 3.39
N SER A 21 6.86 -4.85 2.13
CA SER A 21 8.23 -5.09 1.66
C SER A 21 9.03 -3.79 1.63
N VAL A 22 8.41 -2.70 1.17
CA VAL A 22 9.03 -1.36 1.16
C VAL A 22 9.28 -0.86 2.57
N GLU A 23 8.32 -1.02 3.49
CA GLU A 23 8.55 -0.71 4.90
C GLU A 23 9.75 -1.47 5.44
N SER A 24 9.74 -2.80 5.34
CA SER A 24 10.84 -3.61 5.88
C SER A 24 12.21 -3.25 5.28
N TYR A 25 12.27 -2.78 4.03
CA TYR A 25 13.51 -2.34 3.39
C TYR A 25 14.04 -1.01 3.95
N PHE A 26 13.16 -0.03 4.16
CA PHE A 26 13.54 1.32 4.60
C PHE A 26 13.49 1.53 6.12
N GLU A 27 12.83 0.66 6.87
CA GLU A 27 12.60 0.77 8.32
C GLU A 27 13.90 0.90 9.12
N LYS A 28 14.99 0.26 8.67
CA LYS A 28 16.32 0.38 9.29
C LYS A 28 16.87 1.81 9.33
N TYR A 29 16.41 2.69 8.44
CA TYR A 29 16.81 4.10 8.43
C TYR A 29 15.98 4.98 9.39
N CYS A 30 14.98 4.41 10.05
CA CYS A 30 14.12 5.09 11.03
C CYS A 30 14.43 4.68 12.47
N MET A 31 15.45 3.83 12.67
CA MET A 31 15.79 3.19 13.94
C MET A 31 17.31 3.24 14.16
N PRO A 32 17.79 3.02 15.40
CA PRO A 32 19.20 2.73 15.65
C PRO A 32 19.67 1.49 14.88
N ASP A 33 20.92 1.50 14.43
CA ASP A 33 21.50 0.45 13.57
C ASP A 33 21.48 -0.95 14.23
N ASP A 34 21.51 -1.02 15.57
CA ASP A 34 21.50 -2.26 16.37
C ASP A 34 20.08 -2.77 16.72
N LYS A 35 19.04 -2.00 16.43
CA LYS A 35 17.65 -2.31 16.82
C LYS A 35 16.81 -2.87 15.68
N TRP A 36 17.29 -2.79 14.45
CA TRP A 36 16.52 -3.28 13.31
C TRP A 36 16.64 -4.80 13.16
N GLU A 37 15.49 -5.45 13.10
CA GLU A 37 15.33 -6.85 12.68
C GLU A 37 14.12 -6.95 11.76
N PHE A 38 14.09 -7.94 10.86
CA PHE A 38 12.91 -8.11 10.00
C PHE A 38 11.71 -8.62 10.81
N ALA A 39 10.58 -7.91 10.75
CA ALA A 39 9.31 -8.37 11.29
C ALA A 39 8.13 -8.04 10.37
N HIS A 40 7.16 -8.97 10.31
CA HIS A 40 5.93 -8.77 9.55
C HIS A 40 4.95 -7.83 10.25
N ALA A 41 4.76 -8.05 11.56
CA ALA A 41 4.05 -7.14 12.45
C ALA A 41 5.07 -6.27 13.19
N ARG A 42 4.70 -5.03 13.49
CA ARG A 42 5.61 -4.07 14.12
C ARG A 42 4.86 -3.18 15.09
N GLU A 43 5.40 -3.01 16.28
CA GLU A 43 4.94 -1.98 17.22
C GLU A 43 5.39 -0.59 16.76
N GLN A 44 4.60 0.44 17.09
CA GLN A 44 5.03 1.82 16.87
C GLN A 44 6.39 2.05 17.53
N HIS A 45 7.30 2.69 16.79
CA HIS A 45 8.60 3.13 17.29
C HIS A 45 8.79 4.60 16.96
N VAL A 46 9.18 5.39 17.96
CA VAL A 46 9.48 6.82 17.83
C VAL A 46 10.79 7.09 18.53
N SER A 47 11.75 7.69 17.83
CA SER A 47 13.08 8.02 18.37
C SER A 47 13.68 9.21 17.64
N GLU A 48 14.85 9.66 18.08
CA GLU A 48 15.64 10.70 17.39
C GLU A 48 16.06 10.31 15.96
N TYR A 49 16.02 9.00 15.61
CA TYR A 49 16.36 8.50 14.28
C TYR A 49 15.18 8.58 13.30
N GLY A 50 13.95 8.56 13.81
CA GLY A 50 12.74 8.49 12.99
C GLY A 50 11.56 7.84 13.69
N ILE A 51 10.54 7.60 12.87
CA ILE A 51 9.25 7.01 13.24
C ILE A 51 8.99 5.80 12.35
N VAL A 52 8.59 4.70 12.99
CA VAL A 52 8.03 3.52 12.36
C VAL A 52 6.61 3.36 12.85
N GLY A 53 5.65 3.46 11.94
CA GLY A 53 4.24 3.27 12.29
C GLY A 53 3.94 1.82 12.66
N TYR A 54 3.02 1.63 13.60
CA TYR A 54 2.41 0.35 13.93
C TYR A 54 1.93 -0.38 12.67
N ARG A 55 2.18 -1.68 12.62
CA ARG A 55 1.78 -2.59 11.54
C ARG A 55 1.18 -3.83 12.17
N GLY A 56 -0.14 -3.89 12.17
CA GLY A 56 -0.92 -5.00 12.73
C GLY A 56 -2.40 -4.84 12.41
N ILE A 57 -3.24 -5.55 13.17
CA ILE A 57 -4.69 -5.61 12.90
C ILE A 57 -5.43 -4.40 13.47
N ASN A 58 -5.10 -4.00 14.71
CA ASN A 58 -5.77 -2.90 15.39
C ASN A 58 -4.76 -1.82 15.80
N PRO A 59 -4.77 -0.63 15.16
CA PRO A 59 -3.91 0.48 15.53
C PRO A 59 -4.46 1.32 16.70
N GLU A 60 -5.51 0.88 17.38
CA GLU A 60 -6.09 1.60 18.52
C GLU A 60 -5.02 1.95 19.58
N GLY A 61 -5.02 3.21 20.01
CA GLY A 61 -4.05 3.75 20.96
C GLY A 61 -2.66 4.02 20.38
N LYS A 62 -2.46 3.91 19.05
CA LYS A 62 -1.20 4.24 18.37
C LYS A 62 -1.31 5.59 17.67
N ASP A 63 -0.32 6.45 17.89
CA ASP A 63 -0.21 7.76 17.21
C ASP A 63 0.27 7.61 15.77
N TRP A 64 1.05 6.55 15.51
CA TRP A 64 1.65 6.25 14.22
C TRP A 64 1.30 4.84 13.79
N PHE A 65 0.69 4.69 12.61
CA PHE A 65 0.26 3.39 12.09
C PHE A 65 0.33 3.33 10.56
N ASN A 66 0.22 2.13 9.99
CA ASN A 66 0.13 1.93 8.55
C ASN A 66 -1.15 2.56 7.97
N HIS A 67 -1.08 3.05 6.74
CA HIS A 67 -2.23 3.63 6.02
C HIS A 67 -2.81 4.93 6.63
N MET A 68 -2.07 5.63 7.50
CA MET A 68 -2.41 7.00 7.88
C MET A 68 -2.58 7.89 6.64
N SER A 69 -3.55 8.80 6.69
CA SER A 69 -3.69 9.84 5.66
C SER A 69 -2.48 10.76 5.66
N ALA A 70 -2.15 11.32 4.49
CA ALA A 70 -1.12 12.33 4.32
C ALA A 70 -1.39 13.53 5.25
N GLU A 71 -2.66 13.93 5.39
CA GLU A 71 -3.06 15.01 6.29
C GLU A 71 -2.78 14.71 7.77
N ALA A 72 -3.08 13.49 8.23
CA ALA A 72 -2.80 13.09 9.61
C ALA A 72 -1.28 13.07 9.87
N ILE A 73 -0.51 12.54 8.92
CA ILE A 73 0.95 12.56 9.00
C ILE A 73 1.45 14.00 9.12
N ARG A 74 1.06 14.87 8.17
CA ARG A 74 1.44 16.30 8.14
C ARG A 74 1.12 17.01 9.45
N THR A 75 -0.08 16.79 9.97
CA THR A 75 -0.54 17.37 11.24
C THR A 75 0.35 16.93 12.39
N ASN A 76 0.71 15.65 12.45
CA ASN A 76 1.47 15.08 13.56
C ASN A 76 2.97 15.44 13.52
N ILE A 77 3.60 15.51 12.33
CA ILE A 77 5.03 15.89 12.23
C ILE A 77 5.26 17.41 12.18
N GLY A 78 4.23 18.19 11.84
CA GLY A 78 4.31 19.61 11.59
C GLY A 78 4.88 19.97 10.20
N ASN A 79 4.57 21.19 9.77
CA ASN A 79 4.87 21.64 8.40
C ASN A 79 6.37 21.67 8.08
N SER A 80 7.24 21.99 9.06
CA SER A 80 8.69 22.08 8.80
C SER A 80 9.26 20.74 8.28
N ILE A 81 8.91 19.62 8.89
CA ILE A 81 9.36 18.31 8.41
C ILE A 81 8.64 17.94 7.11
N TRP A 82 7.33 18.15 7.05
CA TRP A 82 6.50 17.77 5.90
C TRP A 82 6.97 18.41 4.58
N GLU A 83 7.27 19.72 4.60
CA GLU A 83 7.67 20.46 3.41
C GLU A 83 9.10 20.15 2.97
N ASN A 84 9.99 19.77 3.90
CA ASN A 84 11.42 19.61 3.62
C ASN A 84 11.85 18.17 3.34
N TYR A 85 11.04 17.17 3.71
CA TYR A 85 11.44 15.76 3.58
C TYR A 85 10.96 15.18 2.25
N PHE A 86 11.76 14.31 1.64
CA PHE A 86 11.38 13.60 0.42
C PHE A 86 10.24 12.60 0.70
N LYS A 87 9.12 12.75 0.02
CA LYS A 87 7.88 11.99 0.20
C LYS A 87 7.72 11.01 -0.95
N PHE A 88 7.58 9.73 -0.65
CA PHE A 88 7.32 8.73 -1.67
C PHE A 88 6.29 7.69 -1.23
N CYS A 89 5.63 7.07 -2.20
CA CYS A 89 4.75 5.92 -1.97
C CYS A 89 4.79 4.96 -3.16
N VAL A 90 4.10 3.83 -3.03
CA VAL A 90 3.94 2.86 -4.13
C VAL A 90 2.51 2.92 -4.65
N ILE A 91 2.32 2.89 -5.97
CA ILE A 91 1.03 2.75 -6.63
C ILE A 91 0.98 1.42 -7.38
N ARG A 92 -0.22 0.99 -7.73
CA ARG A 92 -0.45 -0.24 -8.50
C ARG A 92 -1.64 0.00 -9.42
N ASN A 93 -1.67 -0.68 -10.56
CA ASN A 93 -2.87 -0.70 -11.41
C ASN A 93 -4.13 -0.95 -10.54
N PRO A 94 -5.15 -0.08 -10.60
CA PRO A 94 -6.36 -0.21 -9.79
C PRO A 94 -7.06 -1.57 -9.88
N PHE A 95 -7.07 -2.21 -11.06
CA PHE A 95 -7.70 -3.52 -11.24
C PHE A 95 -6.95 -4.61 -10.45
N ASP A 96 -5.63 -4.66 -10.59
CA ASP A 96 -4.79 -5.58 -9.83
C ASP A 96 -4.87 -5.32 -8.32
N LYS A 97 -4.94 -4.05 -7.93
CA LYS A 97 -5.07 -3.61 -6.53
C LYS A 97 -6.38 -4.10 -5.92
N VAL A 98 -7.49 -4.00 -6.65
CA VAL A 98 -8.83 -4.46 -6.23
C VAL A 98 -8.86 -5.97 -6.09
N ILE A 99 -8.30 -6.74 -7.03
CA ILE A 99 -8.15 -8.21 -6.88
C ILE A 99 -7.32 -8.54 -5.63
N SER A 100 -6.17 -7.87 -5.44
CA SER A 100 -5.33 -8.09 -4.27
C SER A 100 -6.07 -7.77 -2.96
N GLY A 101 -6.92 -6.74 -2.97
CA GLY A 101 -7.82 -6.35 -1.90
C GLY A 101 -8.82 -7.46 -1.55
N PHE A 102 -9.55 -7.94 -2.56
CA PHE A 102 -10.51 -9.02 -2.43
C PHE A 102 -9.88 -10.25 -1.78
N HIS A 103 -8.78 -10.77 -2.34
CA HIS A 103 -8.13 -11.96 -1.79
C HIS A 103 -7.67 -11.78 -0.34
N PHE A 104 -7.19 -10.59 0.01
CA PHE A 104 -6.73 -10.32 1.38
C PHE A 104 -7.88 -10.28 2.37
N LEU A 105 -8.97 -9.61 2.00
CA LEU A 105 -10.14 -9.46 2.86
C LEU A 105 -10.94 -10.77 2.95
N GLU A 106 -11.05 -11.49 1.84
CA GLU A 106 -11.64 -12.83 1.82
C GLU A 106 -10.87 -13.77 2.76
N LEU A 107 -9.54 -13.77 2.71
CA LEU A 107 -8.72 -14.60 3.62
C LEU A 107 -8.80 -14.16 5.09
N SER A 108 -8.97 -12.86 5.39
CA SER A 108 -9.09 -12.37 6.76
C SER A 108 -10.47 -12.55 7.38
N ASP A 109 -11.53 -12.63 6.57
CA ASP A 109 -12.92 -12.76 7.01
C ASP A 109 -13.33 -14.23 7.35
N SER A 110 -12.37 -15.11 7.68
CA SER A 110 -12.69 -16.49 8.10
C SER A 110 -13.44 -16.62 9.43
N ASP A 111 -13.56 -15.53 10.20
CA ASP A 111 -14.15 -15.52 11.55
C ASP A 111 -15.47 -14.77 11.74
N THR A 112 -16.01 -14.10 10.70
CA THR A 112 -17.31 -13.40 10.82
C THR A 112 -18.32 -13.91 9.79
N ASN A 113 -19.60 -13.52 9.95
CA ASN A 113 -20.83 -14.02 9.31
C ASN A 113 -20.86 -14.20 7.76
N GLN A 114 -19.74 -14.06 7.04
CA GLN A 114 -19.57 -14.44 5.62
C GLN A 114 -19.33 -15.94 5.39
N LYS A 115 -19.41 -16.80 6.42
CA LYS A 115 -19.45 -18.27 6.22
C LYS A 115 -20.56 -18.68 5.26
N SER A 116 -21.71 -17.99 5.24
CA SER A 116 -22.82 -18.30 4.31
C SER A 116 -22.42 -18.25 2.84
N TYR A 117 -21.65 -17.23 2.42
CA TYR A 117 -21.23 -17.05 1.02
C TYR A 117 -20.15 -18.02 0.54
N ARG A 118 -19.36 -18.57 1.47
CA ARG A 118 -18.38 -19.65 1.18
C ARG A 118 -19.04 -21.03 1.11
N LEU A 119 -20.19 -21.18 1.76
CA LEU A 119 -20.99 -22.41 1.78
C LEU A 119 -21.92 -22.52 0.56
N GLU A 120 -22.26 -21.40 -0.07
CA GLU A 120 -22.84 -21.37 -1.41
C GLU A 120 -21.75 -21.75 -2.44
N ASN A 121 -22.04 -22.67 -3.37
CA ASN A 121 -21.11 -23.21 -4.38
C ASN A 121 -20.66 -22.17 -5.45
N HIS A 122 -20.42 -20.91 -5.08
CA HIS A 122 -19.99 -19.86 -5.98
C HIS A 122 -18.52 -20.02 -6.35
N SER A 123 -18.21 -19.81 -7.64
CA SER A 123 -16.83 -19.73 -8.10
C SER A 123 -16.12 -18.52 -7.49
N LEU A 124 -14.78 -18.55 -7.47
CA LEU A 124 -13.97 -17.43 -6.97
C LEU A 124 -14.26 -16.11 -7.71
N ILE A 125 -14.52 -16.18 -9.02
CA ILE A 125 -14.86 -15.02 -9.86
C ILE A 125 -16.25 -14.47 -9.50
N GLU A 126 -17.23 -15.33 -9.26
CA GLU A 126 -18.57 -14.89 -8.84
C GLU A 126 -18.52 -14.19 -7.48
N ARG A 127 -17.75 -14.73 -6.52
CA ARG A 127 -17.56 -14.09 -5.22
C ARG A 127 -16.86 -12.75 -5.34
N PHE A 128 -15.86 -12.64 -6.20
CA PHE A 128 -15.20 -11.37 -6.50
C PHE A 128 -16.17 -10.32 -7.04
N ARG A 129 -16.97 -10.67 -8.05
CA ARG A 129 -17.93 -9.75 -8.67
C ARG A 129 -19.02 -9.33 -7.70
N LYS A 130 -19.55 -10.27 -6.90
CA LYS A 130 -20.49 -9.96 -5.81
C LYS A 130 -19.88 -9.01 -4.78
N TRP A 131 -18.62 -9.25 -4.39
CA TRP A 131 -17.89 -8.40 -3.44
C TRP A 131 -17.70 -6.98 -3.99
N ILE A 132 -17.40 -6.82 -5.28
CA ILE A 132 -17.36 -5.48 -5.92
C ILE A 132 -18.74 -4.83 -5.88
N ALA A 133 -19.79 -5.55 -6.30
CA ALA A 133 -21.16 -5.04 -6.33
C ALA A 133 -21.68 -4.62 -4.94
N SER A 134 -21.17 -5.22 -3.87
CA SER A 134 -21.49 -4.86 -2.49
C SER A 134 -20.59 -3.76 -1.89
N GLY A 135 -19.86 -3.01 -2.72
CA GLY A 135 -18.98 -1.90 -2.26
C GLY A 135 -17.62 -2.35 -1.74
N GLY A 136 -17.23 -3.61 -1.94
CA GLY A 136 -15.96 -4.14 -1.45
C GLY A 136 -14.74 -3.40 -1.98
N ALA A 137 -14.78 -2.96 -3.25
CA ALA A 137 -13.70 -2.21 -3.89
C ALA A 137 -13.39 -0.87 -3.21
N GLU A 138 -14.37 -0.24 -2.56
CA GLU A 138 -14.18 1.01 -1.81
C GLU A 138 -13.19 0.85 -0.65
N ARG A 139 -13.11 -0.36 -0.07
CA ARG A 139 -12.21 -0.69 1.06
C ARG A 139 -10.73 -0.62 0.71
N VAL A 140 -10.38 -0.53 -0.57
CA VAL A 140 -8.98 -0.35 -1.02
C VAL A 140 -8.71 1.00 -1.65
N VAL A 141 -9.68 1.92 -1.66
CA VAL A 141 -9.44 3.33 -1.99
C VAL A 141 -8.68 3.97 -0.82
N ASP A 142 -7.49 4.49 -1.11
CA ASP A 142 -6.54 4.99 -0.12
C ASP A 142 -5.90 6.31 -0.56
N ARG A 143 -6.58 7.04 -1.46
CA ARG A 143 -6.08 8.27 -2.10
C ARG A 143 -5.68 9.35 -1.08
N GLY A 144 -6.33 9.37 0.09
CA GLY A 144 -5.96 10.21 1.22
C GLY A 144 -4.57 9.96 1.79
N THR A 145 -3.88 8.87 1.42
CA THR A 145 -2.48 8.62 1.82
C THR A 145 -1.46 9.39 0.98
N TYR A 146 -1.87 9.97 -0.15
CA TYR A 146 -1.00 10.74 -1.04
C TYR A 146 -1.65 12.00 -1.63
N MET A 147 -2.87 12.34 -1.20
CA MET A 147 -3.54 13.60 -1.54
C MET A 147 -4.04 14.33 -0.29
N ILE A 148 -3.96 15.66 -0.33
CA ILE A 148 -4.52 16.60 0.65
C ILE A 148 -5.30 17.64 -0.16
N ASP A 149 -6.55 17.92 0.22
CA ASP A 149 -7.42 18.90 -0.47
C ASP A 149 -7.51 18.70 -1.99
N GLY A 150 -7.55 17.45 -2.44
CA GLY A 150 -7.64 17.12 -3.86
C GLY A 150 -6.35 17.35 -4.65
N LYS A 151 -5.21 17.59 -3.99
CA LYS A 151 -3.90 17.77 -4.62
C LYS A 151 -2.93 16.67 -4.20
N VAL A 152 -2.13 16.20 -5.16
CA VAL A 152 -1.01 15.30 -4.90
C VAL A 152 0.02 15.98 -4.01
N CYS A 153 0.47 15.27 -2.97
CA CYS A 153 1.42 15.78 -1.96
C CYS A 153 2.65 14.89 -1.78
N ILE A 154 2.89 13.99 -2.74
CA ILE A 154 4.00 13.04 -2.77
C ILE A 154 4.95 13.44 -3.89
N ASP A 155 6.26 13.37 -3.63
CA ASP A 155 7.31 13.77 -4.57
C ASP A 155 7.61 12.67 -5.60
N TYR A 156 7.49 11.39 -5.21
CA TYR A 156 7.76 10.26 -6.10
C TYR A 156 6.80 9.08 -5.89
N PHE A 157 6.25 8.58 -7.01
CA PHE A 157 5.41 7.39 -7.04
C PHE A 157 6.17 6.22 -7.65
N VAL A 158 6.39 5.17 -6.86
CA VAL A 158 6.91 3.90 -7.38
C VAL A 158 5.77 3.10 -7.97
N ARG A 159 5.88 2.70 -9.22
CA ARG A 159 4.99 1.70 -9.83
C ARG A 159 5.28 0.32 -9.26
N TYR A 160 4.24 -0.41 -8.86
CA TYR A 160 4.37 -1.76 -8.32
C TYR A 160 5.03 -2.71 -9.32
N GLU A 161 4.70 -2.53 -10.60
CA GLU A 161 5.25 -3.29 -11.74
C GLU A 161 6.75 -3.03 -11.95
N GLU A 162 7.24 -1.88 -11.48
CA GLU A 162 8.62 -1.39 -11.64
C GLU A 162 9.28 -1.18 -10.26
N LEU A 163 8.90 -2.00 -9.28
CA LEU A 163 9.30 -1.81 -7.88
C LEU A 163 10.82 -1.75 -7.71
N GLU A 164 11.57 -2.59 -8.41
CA GLU A 164 13.03 -2.64 -8.31
C GLU A 164 13.69 -1.33 -8.78
N SER A 165 13.36 -0.86 -9.99
CA SER A 165 13.92 0.37 -10.53
C SER A 165 13.45 1.60 -9.75
N GLY A 166 12.19 1.62 -9.30
CA GLY A 166 11.67 2.70 -8.46
C GLY A 166 12.33 2.77 -7.09
N LEU A 167 12.62 1.64 -6.45
CA LEU A 167 13.35 1.61 -5.19
C LEU A 167 14.82 2.00 -5.36
N ASN A 168 15.46 1.60 -6.46
CA ASN A 168 16.80 2.07 -6.80
C ASN A 168 16.84 3.60 -6.97
N HIS A 169 15.85 4.19 -7.66
CA HIS A 169 15.73 5.64 -7.78
C HIS A 169 15.63 6.32 -6.40
N ILE A 170 14.75 5.83 -5.51
CA ILE A 170 14.63 6.38 -4.15
C ILE A 170 15.96 6.27 -3.39
N CYS A 171 16.65 5.13 -3.50
CA CYS A 171 17.94 4.93 -2.86
C CYS A 171 18.98 5.96 -3.33
N GLN A 172 19.01 6.27 -4.62
CA GLN A 172 19.88 7.32 -5.18
C GLN A 172 19.50 8.71 -4.65
N GLN A 173 18.20 9.04 -4.60
CA GLN A 173 17.73 10.33 -4.05
C GLN A 173 18.10 10.52 -2.58
N LEU A 174 18.15 9.43 -1.80
CA LEU A 174 18.40 9.45 -0.36
C LEU A 174 19.86 9.18 0.04
N ASP A 175 20.76 9.05 -0.94
CA ASP A 175 22.15 8.61 -0.72
C ASP A 175 22.21 7.33 0.14
N ILE A 176 21.45 6.33 -0.30
CA ILE A 176 21.34 5.00 0.32
C ILE A 176 21.89 3.97 -0.68
N PRO A 177 22.77 3.04 -0.26
CA PRO A 177 23.15 1.93 -1.11
C PRO A 177 21.94 1.06 -1.46
N PHE A 178 21.69 0.84 -2.76
CA PHE A 178 20.64 -0.06 -3.20
C PHE A 178 21.08 -1.51 -3.06
N GLU A 179 20.35 -2.29 -2.25
CA GLU A 179 20.68 -3.67 -1.91
C GLU A 179 19.50 -4.60 -2.25
N LEU A 180 19.36 -4.98 -3.52
CA LEU A 180 18.24 -5.80 -4.00
C LEU A 180 17.99 -7.06 -3.17
N ASN A 181 19.06 -7.73 -2.71
CA ASN A 181 18.98 -8.94 -1.89
C ASN A 181 18.29 -8.74 -0.54
N LYS A 182 18.17 -7.49 -0.07
CA LYS A 182 17.47 -7.14 1.18
C LYS A 182 16.01 -6.80 0.96
N LEU A 183 15.52 -6.71 -0.28
CA LEU A 183 14.11 -6.46 -0.56
C LEU A 183 13.31 -7.74 -0.32
N PRO A 184 12.46 -7.81 0.72
CA PRO A 184 11.79 -9.05 1.05
C PRO A 184 10.71 -9.35 0.01
N ARG A 185 10.82 -10.49 -0.67
CA ARG A 185 9.82 -11.00 -1.64
C ARG A 185 8.66 -11.68 -0.91
N LEU A 186 7.96 -10.95 -0.04
CA LEU A 186 6.96 -11.50 0.90
C LEU A 186 5.69 -12.00 0.23
N LYS A 187 5.38 -11.45 -0.95
CA LYS A 187 4.16 -11.74 -1.72
C LYS A 187 4.44 -11.71 -3.22
N ILE A 188 5.47 -12.43 -3.67
CA ILE A 188 5.38 -13.01 -5.02
C ILE A 188 4.35 -14.11 -4.86
N SER A 189 3.08 -13.75 -5.07
CA SER A 189 2.09 -14.81 -5.15
C SER A 189 2.49 -15.67 -6.34
N ALA A 190 2.40 -16.99 -6.25
CA ALA A 190 2.50 -17.88 -7.42
C ALA A 190 1.41 -17.59 -8.49
N ARG A 191 0.71 -16.45 -8.37
CA ARG A 191 -0.48 -16.02 -9.09
C ARG A 191 -0.19 -14.88 -10.07
N ASP A 192 0.93 -14.15 -9.91
CA ASP A 192 1.31 -13.05 -10.82
C ASP A 192 1.79 -13.53 -12.21
N ARG A 193 1.84 -14.85 -12.46
CA ARG A 193 2.21 -15.42 -13.77
C ARG A 193 1.06 -16.06 -14.56
N ASP A 194 -0.06 -16.40 -13.92
CA ASP A 194 -1.13 -17.21 -14.56
C ASP A 194 -2.57 -16.76 -14.27
N LEU A 195 -2.80 -15.72 -13.44
CA LEU A 195 -4.15 -15.17 -13.33
C LEU A 195 -4.45 -14.33 -14.56
N ASN A 196 -5.37 -14.81 -15.40
CA ASN A 196 -6.04 -13.97 -16.37
C ASN A 196 -6.86 -12.92 -15.61
N ILE A 197 -6.25 -11.78 -15.28
CA ILE A 197 -6.89 -10.69 -14.53
C ILE A 197 -8.21 -10.28 -15.20
N ALA A 198 -8.27 -10.30 -16.53
CA ALA A 198 -9.48 -10.01 -17.28
C ALA A 198 -10.64 -10.97 -16.94
N SER A 199 -10.35 -12.24 -16.62
CA SER A 199 -11.41 -13.22 -16.31
C SER A 199 -12.16 -12.91 -15.01
N TYR A 200 -11.56 -12.16 -14.08
CA TYR A 200 -12.23 -11.72 -12.86
C TYR A 200 -13.32 -10.69 -13.14
N TYR A 201 -13.12 -9.88 -14.16
CA TYR A 201 -13.96 -8.73 -14.45
C TYR A 201 -15.03 -9.05 -15.48
N ASP A 202 -16.15 -8.37 -15.33
CA ASP A 202 -17.18 -8.16 -16.35
C ASP A 202 -17.40 -6.65 -16.49
N GLN A 203 -18.23 -6.22 -17.44
CA GLN A 203 -18.43 -4.80 -17.67
C GLN A 203 -18.89 -4.05 -16.40
N SER A 204 -19.79 -4.64 -15.63
CA SER A 204 -20.33 -4.01 -14.41
C SER A 204 -19.26 -3.77 -13.35
N SER A 205 -18.38 -4.74 -13.13
CA SER A 205 -17.26 -4.62 -12.19
C SER A 205 -16.15 -3.72 -12.73
N ILE A 206 -15.96 -3.65 -14.05
CA ILE A 206 -15.06 -2.67 -14.68
C ILE A 206 -15.55 -1.25 -14.41
N ASP A 207 -16.83 -0.96 -14.66
CA ASP A 207 -17.40 0.37 -14.51
C ASP A 207 -17.26 0.89 -13.06
N VAL A 208 -17.42 -0.01 -12.08
CA VAL A 208 -17.19 0.32 -10.65
C VAL A 208 -15.74 0.72 -10.40
N VAL A 209 -14.76 -0.05 -10.88
CA VAL A 209 -13.33 0.26 -10.68
C VAL A 209 -12.94 1.55 -11.42
N MET A 210 -13.42 1.73 -12.66
CA MET A 210 -13.19 2.93 -13.47
C MET A 210 -13.68 4.19 -12.74
N LYS A 211 -14.87 4.14 -12.14
CA LYS A 211 -15.43 5.25 -11.38
C LYS A 211 -14.68 5.51 -10.07
N LEU A 212 -14.40 4.47 -9.29
CA LEU A 212 -13.76 4.63 -7.98
C LEU A 212 -12.31 5.14 -8.09
N PHE A 213 -11.60 4.72 -9.14
CA PHE A 213 -10.17 5.01 -9.35
C PHE A 213 -9.91 5.90 -10.57
N GLU A 214 -10.88 6.73 -10.97
CA GLU A 214 -10.79 7.62 -12.14
C GLU A 214 -9.50 8.46 -12.11
N PHE A 215 -9.20 9.07 -10.97
CA PHE A 215 -7.98 9.85 -10.77
C PHE A 215 -6.72 9.02 -11.03
N GLU A 216 -6.61 7.83 -10.42
CA GLU A 216 -5.43 6.98 -10.54
C GLU A 216 -5.25 6.43 -11.96
N LEU A 217 -6.34 6.14 -12.65
CA LEU A 217 -6.32 5.68 -14.04
C LEU A 217 -5.81 6.77 -14.97
N ASP A 218 -6.33 8.00 -14.82
CA ASP A 218 -5.92 9.15 -15.63
C ASP A 218 -4.49 9.61 -15.29
N TYR A 219 -4.24 9.95 -14.03
CA TYR A 219 -2.98 10.55 -13.57
C TYR A 219 -1.77 9.62 -13.77
N PHE A 220 -1.95 8.30 -13.64
CA PHE A 220 -0.88 7.32 -13.84
C PHE A 220 -0.97 6.57 -15.17
N GLY A 221 -1.94 6.87 -16.04
CA GLY A 221 -2.10 6.22 -17.34
C GLY A 221 -2.31 4.70 -17.24
N TYR A 222 -3.00 4.23 -16.20
CA TYR A 222 -3.37 2.82 -16.09
C TYR A 222 -4.59 2.51 -16.95
N LEU A 223 -4.62 1.30 -17.51
CA LEU A 223 -5.72 0.82 -18.34
C LEU A 223 -6.42 -0.37 -17.68
N ALA A 224 -7.69 -0.52 -18.03
CA ALA A 224 -8.46 -1.73 -17.74
C ALA A 224 -7.82 -2.96 -18.41
N PRO A 225 -7.97 -4.15 -17.81
CA PRO A 225 -7.55 -5.40 -18.46
C PRO A 225 -8.31 -5.60 -19.78
N LYS A 226 -7.62 -6.20 -20.77
CA LYS A 226 -8.16 -6.54 -22.08
C LYS A 226 -8.88 -7.88 -22.08
#